data_AF-A0A565C2M0-F1
#
_entry.id   AF-A0A565C2M0-F1
#
_cell.length_a   1.000
_cell.length_b   1.000
_cell.length_c   1.000
_cell.angle_alpha   90.00
_cell.angle_beta   90.00
_cell.angle_gamma   90.00
#
_symmetry.space_group_name_H-M   'P 1'
#
loop_
_entity.id
_entity.type
_entity.pdbx_description
1 polymer ?
#
loop_
_entity_poly.entity_id
_entity_poly.type
_entity_poly.pdbx_seq_one_letter_code
_entity_poly.pdbx_strand_id
1 'polypeptide(L)'
;MAKIPESEIPFPHREGVIFKIQYLTTWLDSDKRPSKHINWIRDLYSYMRPYVSTHPRQAYVNYRDLDLGMNKKNAKSNLKKAQVWGAKYFKDNFNRLVTIKSKVDPDNFFRHEQSIPTLHV
;
A
#
# COMPACT_ATOMS: atom_id res chain seq x y z
N MET A 1 -17.21 -6.51 -7.27
CA MET A 1 -17.11 -7.35 -6.06
C MET A 1 -17.99 -6.83 -4.92
N ALA A 2 -19.10 -6.14 -5.22
CA ALA A 2 -19.88 -5.39 -4.21
C ALA A 2 -20.62 -6.28 -3.19
N LYS A 3 -20.84 -7.57 -3.49
CA LYS A 3 -21.56 -8.49 -2.61
C LYS A 3 -20.70 -9.09 -1.48
N ILE A 4 -19.38 -8.81 -1.47
CA ILE A 4 -18.45 -9.33 -0.46
C ILE A 4 -18.13 -8.20 0.51
N PRO A 5 -18.31 -8.37 1.83
CA PRO A 5 -17.94 -7.36 2.82
C PRO A 5 -16.46 -6.97 2.71
N GLU A 6 -16.14 -5.69 2.96
CA GLU A 6 -14.74 -5.22 2.92
C GLU A 6 -13.83 -5.95 3.92
N SER A 7 -14.40 -6.44 5.02
CA SER A 7 -13.69 -7.12 6.11
C SER A 7 -13.62 -8.64 5.99
N GLU A 8 -14.26 -9.23 4.97
CA GLU A 8 -14.30 -10.68 4.74
C GLU A 8 -12.90 -11.27 4.64
N ILE A 9 -12.03 -10.59 3.87
CA ILE A 9 -10.61 -10.92 3.70
C ILE A 9 -9.78 -9.62 3.73
N PRO A 10 -8.44 -9.68 3.80
CA PRO A 10 -7.60 -8.48 3.92
C PRO A 10 -7.82 -7.42 2.82
N PHE A 11 -8.16 -7.85 1.60
CA PHE A 11 -8.41 -6.94 0.48
C PHE A 11 -9.78 -6.23 0.62
N PRO A 12 -9.80 -4.90 0.79
CA PRO A 12 -10.99 -4.19 1.25
C PRO A 12 -11.78 -3.49 0.14
N HIS A 13 -11.26 -3.40 -1.10
CA HIS A 13 -11.84 -2.55 -2.14
C HIS A 13 -13.04 -3.24 -2.81
N ARG A 14 -14.25 -3.07 -2.24
CA ARG A 14 -15.47 -3.81 -2.60
C ARG A 14 -16.59 -2.91 -3.12
N GLU A 15 -17.67 -2.76 -2.36
CA GLU A 15 -18.81 -1.93 -2.68
C GLU A 15 -18.39 -0.46 -2.86
N GLY A 16 -19.07 0.27 -3.74
CA GLY A 16 -18.73 1.66 -4.09
C GLY A 16 -17.55 1.84 -5.05
N VAL A 17 -16.76 0.79 -5.33
CA VAL A 17 -15.69 0.83 -6.34
C VAL A 17 -16.26 0.48 -7.73
N ILE A 18 -16.24 1.44 -8.65
CA ILE A 18 -16.71 1.23 -10.04
C ILE A 18 -15.69 0.38 -10.82
N PHE A 19 -14.41 0.77 -10.78
CA PHE A 19 -13.31 0.04 -11.42
C PHE A 19 -11.94 0.38 -10.78
N LYS A 20 -10.92 -0.43 -11.10
CA LYS A 20 -9.53 -0.23 -10.72
C LYS A 20 -8.72 0.17 -11.95
N ILE A 21 -7.86 1.17 -11.82
CA ILE A 21 -6.94 1.62 -12.89
C ILE A 21 -5.51 1.31 -12.47
N GLN A 22 -4.69 0.84 -13.42
CA GLN A 22 -3.25 0.76 -13.28
C GLN A 22 -2.60 1.73 -14.26
N TYR A 23 -1.78 2.64 -13.76
CA TYR A 23 -0.84 3.38 -14.59
C TYR A 23 0.45 2.59 -14.65
N LEU A 24 1.02 2.45 -15.83
CA LEU A 24 2.23 1.67 -16.05
C LEU A 24 3.04 2.34 -17.15
N THR A 25 4.33 2.45 -16.91
CA THR A 25 5.32 2.82 -17.90
C THR A 25 6.37 1.72 -17.94
N THR A 26 6.83 1.38 -19.13
CA THR A 26 7.88 0.38 -19.36
C THR A 26 8.91 0.99 -20.28
N TRP A 27 10.15 0.54 -20.13
CA TRP A 27 11.25 0.95 -20.97
C TRP A 27 12.25 -0.20 -21.09
N LEU A 28 13.12 -0.11 -22.09
CA LEU A 28 14.18 -1.08 -22.31
C LEU A 28 15.33 -0.85 -21.32
N ASP A 29 16.00 -1.92 -20.90
CA ASP A 29 17.17 -1.83 -20.01
C ASP A 29 18.32 -0.98 -20.58
N SER A 30 18.35 -0.80 -21.90
CA SER A 30 19.30 0.09 -22.59
C SER A 30 19.04 1.59 -22.36
N ASP A 31 17.86 1.98 -21.85
CA ASP A 31 17.53 3.38 -21.58
C ASP A 31 18.31 3.88 -20.35
N LYS A 32 19.19 4.86 -20.57
CA LYS A 32 20.03 5.45 -19.52
C LYS A 32 19.32 6.47 -18.65
N ARG A 33 18.00 6.71 -18.84
CA ARG A 33 17.22 7.73 -18.12
C ARG A 33 15.98 7.15 -17.40
N PRO A 34 16.13 6.14 -16.52
CA PRO A 34 15.00 5.56 -15.80
C PRO A 34 14.22 6.60 -14.98
N SER A 35 14.89 7.65 -14.48
CA SER A 35 14.26 8.74 -13.74
C SER A 35 13.17 9.47 -14.53
N LYS A 36 13.30 9.58 -15.85
CA LYS A 36 12.28 10.21 -16.70
C LYS A 36 10.93 9.49 -16.60
N HIS A 37 10.96 8.16 -16.68
CA HIS A 37 9.76 7.33 -16.64
C HIS A 37 9.13 7.33 -15.25
N ILE A 38 9.95 7.24 -14.21
CA ILE A 38 9.50 7.32 -12.82
C ILE A 38 8.88 8.69 -12.52
N ASN A 39 9.46 9.79 -12.99
CA ASN A 39 8.88 11.12 -12.78
C ASN A 39 7.56 11.27 -13.54
N TRP A 40 7.50 10.82 -14.79
CA TRP A 40 6.27 10.88 -15.59
C TRP A 40 5.09 10.15 -14.93
N ILE A 41 5.31 8.94 -14.40
CA ILE A 41 4.21 8.20 -13.72
C ILE A 41 3.79 8.87 -12.41
N ARG A 42 4.73 9.49 -11.68
CA ARG A 42 4.43 10.27 -10.47
C ARG A 42 3.63 11.53 -10.79
N ASP A 43 3.95 12.21 -11.89
CA ASP A 43 3.22 13.39 -12.35
C ASP A 43 1.80 13.02 -12.77
N LEU A 44 1.64 11.95 -13.56
CA LEU A 44 0.32 11.40 -13.92
C LEU A 44 -0.48 10.98 -12.68
N TYR A 45 0.15 10.27 -11.75
CA TYR A 45 -0.50 9.84 -10.51
C TYR A 45 -0.93 11.04 -9.66
N SER A 46 -0.12 12.11 -9.61
CA SER A 46 -0.45 13.35 -8.93
C SER A 46 -1.59 14.10 -9.59
N TYR A 47 -1.57 14.21 -10.93
CA TYR A 47 -2.64 14.81 -11.73
C TYR A 47 -4.00 14.13 -11.50
N MET A 48 -4.01 12.79 -11.37
CA MET A 48 -5.24 12.02 -11.17
C MET A 48 -5.85 12.14 -9.76
N ARG A 49 -5.17 12.81 -8.81
CA ARG A 49 -5.61 12.92 -7.41
C ARG A 49 -7.09 13.33 -7.20
N PRO A 50 -7.66 14.33 -7.91
CA PRO A 50 -9.04 14.77 -7.65
C PRO A 50 -10.11 13.83 -8.25
N TYR A 51 -9.72 12.89 -9.10
CA TYR A 51 -10.66 12.03 -9.85
C TYR A 51 -10.75 10.59 -9.33
N VAL A 52 -9.95 10.25 -8.33
CA VAL A 52 -9.87 8.89 -7.77
C VAL A 52 -10.30 8.89 -6.31
N SER A 53 -10.40 7.69 -5.71
CA SER A 53 -10.72 7.54 -4.28
C SER A 53 -9.88 8.48 -3.39
N THR A 54 -10.50 8.99 -2.33
CA THR A 54 -9.86 9.83 -1.32
C THR A 54 -10.23 9.32 0.08
N HIS A 55 -9.43 9.66 1.10
CA HIS A 55 -9.68 9.33 2.51
C HIS A 55 -9.96 7.83 2.83
N PRO A 56 -9.04 6.90 2.53
CA PRO A 56 -7.73 7.07 1.92
C PRO A 56 -7.78 6.94 0.39
N ARG A 57 -6.75 7.45 -0.30
CA ARG A 57 -6.51 7.11 -1.71
C ARG A 57 -6.11 5.64 -1.78
N GLN A 58 -7.05 4.79 -2.20
CA GLN A 58 -6.93 3.32 -2.21
C GLN A 58 -5.83 2.87 -3.17
N ALA A 59 -5.13 1.79 -2.80
CA ALA A 59 -4.05 1.18 -3.56
C ALA A 59 -4.13 -0.35 -3.49
N TYR A 60 -3.57 -1.06 -4.47
CA TYR A 60 -3.59 -2.52 -4.49
C TYR A 60 -2.23 -3.09 -4.11
N VAL A 61 -2.19 -3.92 -3.06
CA VAL A 61 -0.92 -4.43 -2.50
C VAL A 61 -0.07 -5.25 -3.47
N ASN A 62 -0.68 -5.91 -4.46
CA ASN A 62 0.07 -6.66 -5.48
C ASN A 62 0.76 -5.75 -6.50
N TYR A 63 0.41 -4.46 -6.55
CA TYR A 63 1.14 -3.42 -7.27
C TYR A 63 1.85 -2.55 -6.25
N ARG A 64 2.90 -3.11 -5.64
CA ARG A 64 3.63 -2.42 -4.57
C ARG A 64 4.20 -1.10 -5.07
N ASP A 65 3.90 -0.05 -4.31
CA ASP A 65 4.36 1.30 -4.55
C ASP A 65 5.04 1.84 -3.28
N LEU A 66 6.37 1.96 -3.32
CA LEU A 66 7.17 2.49 -2.22
C LEU A 66 6.98 3.99 -2.02
N ASP A 67 6.45 4.72 -3.02
CA ASP A 67 6.17 6.15 -2.91
C ASP A 67 5.00 6.43 -1.95
N LEU A 68 4.19 5.41 -1.64
CA LEU A 68 3.14 5.51 -0.61
C LEU A 68 3.70 5.57 0.82
N GLY A 69 4.98 5.24 1.00
CA GLY A 69 5.69 5.23 2.28
C GLY A 69 6.29 3.88 2.60
N MET A 70 7.28 3.87 3.49
CA MET A 70 8.05 2.67 3.86
C MET A 70 8.30 2.62 5.37
N ASN A 71 8.40 1.42 5.90
CA ASN A 71 8.96 1.14 7.21
C ASN A 71 10.41 1.62 7.27
N LYS A 72 10.80 2.23 8.40
CA LYS A 72 12.21 2.49 8.68
C LYS A 72 12.86 1.24 9.27
N LYS A 73 14.19 1.16 9.20
CA LYS A 73 14.96 0.09 9.85
C LYS A 73 14.68 -0.01 11.37
N ASN A 74 14.30 1.11 12.00
CA ASN A 74 13.97 1.15 13.44
C ASN A 74 12.50 0.82 13.70
N ALA A 75 12.28 -0.33 14.33
CA ALA A 75 10.96 -0.91 14.54
C ALA A 75 10.01 -0.04 15.38
N LYS A 76 10.52 0.68 16.40
CA LYS A 76 9.71 1.54 17.30
C LYS A 76 8.92 2.63 16.56
N SER A 77 9.35 3.05 15.37
CA SER A 77 8.69 4.13 14.60
C SER A 77 7.80 3.62 13.46
N ASN A 78 7.65 2.30 13.30
CA ASN A 78 7.06 1.73 12.10
C ASN A 78 5.55 1.73 12.11
N LEU A 79 4.86 1.56 13.25
CA LEU A 79 3.40 1.46 13.25
C LEU A 79 2.71 2.72 12.69
N LYS A 80 3.05 3.91 13.19
CA LYS A 80 2.43 5.17 12.72
C LYS A 80 2.70 5.43 11.22
N LYS A 81 3.90 5.11 10.74
CA LYS A 81 4.24 5.25 9.31
C LYS A 81 3.52 4.20 8.47
N ALA A 82 3.44 2.98 8.98
CA ALA A 82 2.78 1.88 8.32
C ALA A 82 1.27 2.07 8.21
N GLN A 83 0.64 2.75 9.17
CA GLN A 83 -0.77 3.11 9.06
C GLN A 83 -1.06 3.97 7.82
N VAL A 84 -0.13 4.83 7.40
CA VAL A 84 -0.32 5.71 6.23
C VAL A 84 -0.45 4.92 4.93
N TRP A 85 0.49 4.02 4.63
CA TRP A 85 0.39 3.16 3.44
C TRP A 85 -0.56 1.98 3.65
N GLY A 86 -0.67 1.49 4.89
CA GLY A 86 -1.50 0.37 5.30
C GLY A 86 -2.98 0.66 5.10
N ALA A 87 -3.45 1.86 5.45
CA ALA A 87 -4.82 2.28 5.19
C ALA A 87 -5.12 2.33 3.68
N LYS A 88 -4.14 2.67 2.83
CA LYS A 88 -4.33 2.68 1.37
C LYS A 88 -4.52 1.27 0.81
N TYR A 89 -3.73 0.29 1.28
CA TYR A 89 -3.83 -1.10 0.82
C TYR A 89 -4.99 -1.88 1.45
N PHE A 90 -5.25 -1.65 2.74
CA PHE A 90 -6.09 -2.53 3.56
C PHE A 90 -7.25 -1.82 4.25
N LYS A 91 -7.39 -0.49 4.13
CA LYS A 91 -8.41 0.30 4.84
C LYS A 91 -8.46 -0.11 6.31
N ASP A 92 -9.66 -0.36 6.84
CA ASP A 92 -9.88 -0.70 8.24
C ASP A 92 -9.36 -2.10 8.63
N ASN A 93 -9.04 -2.95 7.65
CA ASN A 93 -8.47 -4.29 7.91
C ASN A 93 -7.02 -4.22 8.42
N PHE A 94 -6.33 -3.07 8.26
CA PHE A 94 -4.93 -2.95 8.64
C PHE A 94 -4.69 -3.26 10.13
N ASN A 95 -5.58 -2.83 11.03
CA ASN A 95 -5.42 -3.07 12.47
C ASN A 95 -5.51 -4.56 12.80
N ARG A 96 -6.48 -5.28 12.21
CA ARG A 96 -6.61 -6.74 12.36
C ARG A 96 -5.35 -7.45 11.85
N LEU A 97 -4.77 -7.01 10.74
CA LEU A 97 -3.53 -7.56 10.19
C LEU A 97 -2.34 -7.36 11.14
N VAL A 98 -2.19 -6.17 11.72
CA VAL A 98 -1.14 -5.88 12.71
C VAL A 98 -1.28 -6.78 13.95
N THR A 99 -2.50 -6.97 14.45
CA THR A 99 -2.75 -7.89 15.58
C THR A 99 -2.37 -9.32 15.25
N ILE A 100 -2.72 -9.82 14.06
CA ILE A 100 -2.36 -11.17 13.62
C ILE A 100 -0.84 -11.29 13.50
N LYS A 101 -0.19 -10.35 12.81
CA LYS A 101 1.26 -10.30 12.62
C LYS A 101 2.01 -10.37 13.95
N SER A 102 1.56 -9.60 14.94
CA SER A 102 2.16 -9.56 16.28
C SER A 102 2.05 -10.89 17.03
N LYS A 103 1.02 -11.71 16.75
CA LYS A 103 0.85 -13.03 17.36
C LYS A 103 1.66 -14.12 16.67
N VAL A 104 1.71 -14.08 15.34
CA VAL A 104 2.29 -15.18 14.53
C VAL A 104 3.77 -14.98 14.21
N ASP A 105 4.27 -13.75 14.27
CA ASP A 105 5.68 -13.40 14.04
C ASP A 105 6.08 -12.22 14.95
N PRO A 106 6.15 -12.44 16.27
CA PRO A 106 6.43 -11.38 17.26
C PRO A 106 7.79 -10.72 17.06
N ASP A 107 8.80 -11.49 16.64
CA ASP A 107 10.16 -11.00 16.35
C ASP A 107 10.27 -10.26 15.00
N ASN A 108 9.16 -10.21 14.26
CA ASN A 108 9.07 -9.60 12.94
C ASN A 108 10.17 -10.12 11.99
N PHE A 109 10.38 -11.44 12.01
CA PHE A 109 11.35 -12.14 11.16
C PHE A 109 10.99 -11.96 9.69
N PHE A 110 9.73 -12.17 9.33
CA PHE A 110 9.23 -11.98 7.96
C PHE A 110 8.94 -10.50 7.71
N ARG A 111 9.93 -9.76 7.21
CA ARG A 111 9.81 -8.32 7.00
C ARG A 111 10.43 -7.84 5.69
N HIS A 112 9.92 -6.71 5.23
CA HIS A 112 10.44 -5.92 4.10
C HIS A 112 9.97 -4.47 4.25
N GLU A 113 10.24 -3.62 3.27
CA GLU A 113 10.05 -2.16 3.32
C GLU A 113 8.59 -1.74 3.58
N GLN A 114 7.61 -2.51 3.12
CA GLN A 114 6.18 -2.30 3.41
C GLN A 114 5.52 -3.52 4.11
N SER A 115 6.23 -4.26 4.96
CA SER A 115 5.61 -5.38 5.67
C SER A 115 4.70 -4.86 6.79
N ILE A 116 3.62 -5.58 7.09
CA ILE A 116 2.79 -5.28 8.26
C ILE A 116 3.71 -5.27 9.50
N PRO A 117 3.73 -4.20 10.30
CA PRO A 117 4.56 -4.14 11.50
C PRO A 117 3.93 -4.96 12.62
N THR A 118 4.73 -5.30 13.63
CA THR A 118 4.26 -5.81 14.91
C THR A 118 3.91 -4.65 15.84
N LEU A 119 2.98 -4.88 16.78
CA LEU A 119 2.86 -4.09 18.00
C LEU A 119 4.05 -4.49 18.87
N HIS A 120 4.92 -3.54 19.20
CA HIS A 120 5.93 -3.80 20.23
C HIS A 120 5.19 -4.08 21.53
N VAL A 121 5.36 -5.30 22.06
CA VAL A 121 5.19 -5.55 23.50
C VAL A 121 6.46 -5.08 24.20
#